data_AF-A0A8T4DGK4-F1
#
_entry.id   AF-A0A8T4DGK4-F1
#
_cell.length_a   1.000
_cell.length_b   1.000
_cell.length_c   1.000
_cell.angle_alpha   90.00
_cell.angle_beta   90.00
_cell.angle_gamma   90.00
#
_symmetry.space_group_name_H-M   'P 1'
#
loop_
_entity.id
_entity.type
_entity.pdbx_description
1 polymer ?
#
loop_
_entity_poly.entity_id
_entity_poly.type
_entity_poly.pdbx_seq_one_letter_code
_entity_poly.pdbx_strand_id
1 'polypeptide(L)'
;MEKVKRIGIETSSLMPLVVVSPFSNSVYNRIWLENRVNKCEFFTTSDCVDEAIDVMLKYIQYPLKKIEQMRDESQPHEITPLFVQALKHIAETRYNAKWIFFLTDVAAKIDQDCSRTEFCNKLIKAMNEKFDNYRRMLTPEEGILTIDISKILPYWGYHKIDGSFLKEKKSVNILVNETLSQEEYEEQYEIWIDSFTSALKKDLTLNSKRDMYHYHVLHLLNCDEIWVGNENFHEHLCPCPSCKGSSNLVGRDLVRLKKC
;
A
#
# COMPACT_ATOMS: atom_id res chain seq x y z
N MET A 1 -27.75 -22.82 -0.64
CA MET A 1 -26.32 -22.58 -0.39
C MET A 1 -26.12 -21.10 -0.17
N GLU A 2 -25.43 -20.72 0.90
CA GLU A 2 -25.07 -19.32 1.16
C GLU A 2 -24.07 -18.87 0.08
N LYS A 3 -24.38 -17.79 -0.65
CA LYS A 3 -23.53 -17.32 -1.76
C LYS A 3 -22.22 -16.78 -1.19
N VAL A 4 -21.09 -17.36 -1.60
CA VAL A 4 -19.76 -16.82 -1.29
C VAL A 4 -19.59 -15.52 -2.08
N LYS A 5 -19.22 -14.44 -1.39
CA LYS A 5 -19.03 -13.13 -1.98
C LYS A 5 -17.58 -12.96 -2.44
N ARG A 6 -17.37 -12.65 -3.72
CA ARG A 6 -16.04 -12.43 -4.30
C ARG A 6 -15.68 -10.96 -4.24
N ILE A 7 -14.55 -10.63 -3.65
CA ILE A 7 -14.12 -9.25 -3.42
C ILE A 7 -12.75 -9.04 -4.07
N GLY A 8 -12.68 -8.12 -5.04
CA GLY A 8 -11.43 -7.66 -5.63
C GLY A 8 -10.77 -6.61 -4.74
N ILE A 9 -9.47 -6.76 -4.49
CA ILE A 9 -8.65 -5.82 -3.72
C ILE A 9 -7.70 -5.13 -4.69
N GLU A 10 -7.84 -3.81 -4.81
CA GLU A 10 -6.97 -2.94 -5.60
C GLU A 10 -5.72 -2.54 -4.79
N THR A 11 -4.63 -2.14 -5.44
CA THR A 11 -3.33 -1.76 -4.84
C THR A 11 -3.46 -0.87 -3.61
N SER A 12 -4.24 0.21 -3.69
CA SER A 12 -4.43 1.18 -2.61
C SER A 12 -5.16 0.58 -1.39
N SER A 13 -5.78 -0.58 -1.54
CA SER A 13 -6.37 -1.37 -0.44
C SER A 13 -5.42 -2.46 0.08
N LEU A 14 -4.44 -2.92 -0.71
CA LEU A 14 -3.40 -3.85 -0.26
C LEU A 14 -2.44 -3.21 0.75
N MET A 15 -2.01 -1.98 0.49
CA MET A 15 -1.09 -1.27 1.39
C MET A 15 -1.64 -1.11 2.82
N PRO A 16 -2.90 -0.67 3.01
CA PRO A 16 -3.60 -0.76 4.27
C PRO A 16 -3.36 -2.09 4.94
N LEU A 17 -3.64 -3.24 4.31
CA LEU A 17 -3.55 -4.59 4.90
C LEU A 17 -2.19 -5.00 5.47
N VAL A 18 -1.11 -4.32 5.10
CA VAL A 18 0.25 -4.60 5.61
C VAL A 18 0.69 -3.54 6.62
N VAL A 19 0.22 -2.30 6.48
CA VAL A 19 0.59 -1.16 7.32
C VAL A 19 -0.65 -0.50 7.92
N VAL A 20 -0.88 -0.70 9.22
CA VAL A 20 -1.97 -0.01 9.92
C VAL A 20 -1.53 1.41 10.26
N SER A 21 -2.22 2.38 9.68
CA SER A 21 -2.19 3.80 10.03
C SER A 21 -3.55 4.23 10.61
N PRO A 22 -3.63 5.36 11.32
CA PRO A 22 -4.92 5.92 11.76
C PRO A 22 -5.93 6.12 10.62
N PHE A 23 -5.45 6.34 9.39
CA PHE A 23 -6.29 6.52 8.20
C PHE A 23 -6.77 5.19 7.58
N SER A 24 -6.04 4.09 7.80
CA SER A 24 -6.43 2.77 7.27
C SER A 24 -7.23 1.91 8.26
N ASN A 25 -7.44 2.38 9.50
CA ASN A 25 -8.12 1.60 10.54
C ASN A 25 -9.56 1.18 10.16
N SER A 26 -10.31 2.06 9.49
CA SER A 26 -11.67 1.77 9.01
C SER A 26 -11.67 0.68 7.93
N VAL A 27 -10.68 0.71 7.02
CA VAL A 27 -10.45 -0.32 5.99
C VAL A 27 -10.21 -1.68 6.66
N TYR A 28 -9.30 -1.74 7.63
CA TYR A 28 -9.04 -2.97 8.39
C TYR A 28 -10.26 -3.50 9.09
N ASN A 29 -10.93 -2.66 9.88
CA ASN A 29 -12.14 -3.06 10.58
C ASN A 29 -13.17 -3.60 9.60
N ARG A 30 -13.31 -3.01 8.41
CA ARG A 30 -14.27 -3.49 7.42
C ARG A 30 -13.87 -4.82 6.80
N ILE A 31 -12.66 -4.94 6.25
CA ILE A 31 -12.16 -6.19 5.66
C ILE A 31 -12.30 -7.33 6.69
N TRP A 32 -11.99 -7.01 7.93
CA TRP A 32 -12.04 -7.97 9.01
C TRP A 32 -13.43 -8.37 9.46
N LEU A 33 -14.33 -7.40 9.63
CA LEU A 33 -15.73 -7.66 9.93
C LEU A 33 -16.36 -8.53 8.83
N GLU A 34 -16.05 -8.25 7.57
CA GLU A 34 -16.55 -9.01 6.42
C GLU A 34 -15.98 -10.44 6.41
N ASN A 35 -14.67 -10.61 6.66
CA ASN A 35 -14.04 -11.93 6.78
C ASN A 35 -14.61 -12.77 7.95
N ARG A 36 -15.07 -12.12 9.03
CA ARG A 36 -15.67 -12.80 10.19
C ARG A 36 -17.12 -13.18 9.99
N VAL A 37 -17.90 -12.28 9.39
CA VAL A 37 -19.37 -12.35 9.38
C VAL A 37 -19.88 -13.04 8.12
N ASN A 38 -19.17 -12.90 7.00
CA ASN A 38 -19.60 -13.39 5.69
C ASN A 38 -18.60 -14.40 5.12
N LYS A 39 -19.08 -15.37 4.34
CA LYS A 39 -18.20 -16.17 3.46
C LYS A 39 -17.72 -15.29 2.32
N CYS A 40 -16.49 -14.79 2.44
CA CYS A 40 -15.84 -13.98 1.41
C CYS A 40 -14.63 -14.70 0.81
N GLU A 41 -14.39 -14.51 -0.47
CA GLU A 41 -13.14 -14.85 -1.14
C GLU A 41 -12.53 -13.56 -1.69
N PHE A 42 -11.25 -13.33 -1.35
CA PHE A 42 -10.53 -12.15 -1.79
C PHE A 42 -9.68 -12.48 -3.02
N PHE A 43 -9.69 -11.57 -4.00
CA PHE A 43 -8.94 -11.67 -5.24
C PHE A 43 -8.13 -10.40 -5.45
N THR A 44 -6.96 -10.54 -6.05
CA THR A 44 -6.18 -9.42 -6.59
C THR A 44 -5.44 -9.88 -7.84
N THR A 45 -4.66 -9.00 -8.44
CA THR A 45 -3.81 -9.27 -9.60
C THR A 45 -2.34 -9.06 -9.27
N SER A 46 -1.44 -9.75 -9.99
CA SER A 46 0.00 -9.63 -9.76
C SER A 46 0.49 -8.19 -9.94
N ASP A 47 -0.03 -7.46 -10.93
CA ASP A 47 0.31 -6.04 -11.14
C ASP A 47 -0.05 -5.14 -9.95
N CYS A 48 -1.20 -5.38 -9.29
CA CYS A 48 -1.55 -4.64 -8.07
C CYS A 48 -0.59 -4.94 -6.90
N VAL A 49 -0.13 -6.18 -6.81
CA VAL A 49 0.84 -6.61 -5.78
C VAL A 49 2.21 -5.99 -6.07
N ASP A 50 2.66 -6.06 -7.32
CA ASP A 50 3.93 -5.52 -7.77
C ASP A 50 3.97 -4.01 -7.56
N GLU A 51 2.93 -3.27 -7.96
CA GLU A 51 2.82 -1.84 -7.67
C GLU A 51 2.89 -1.56 -6.16
N ALA A 52 2.15 -2.30 -5.34
CA ALA A 52 2.14 -2.08 -3.89
C ALA A 52 3.54 -2.28 -3.26
N ILE A 53 4.35 -3.17 -3.83
CA ILE A 53 5.77 -3.35 -3.47
C ILE A 53 6.61 -2.18 -4.00
N ASP A 54 6.47 -1.88 -5.29
CA ASP A 54 7.28 -0.91 -6.02
C ASP A 54 7.15 0.51 -5.49
N VAL A 55 5.92 0.91 -5.16
CA VAL A 55 5.60 2.20 -4.53
C VAL A 55 6.44 2.35 -3.26
N MET A 56 6.43 1.37 -2.37
CA MET A 56 7.21 1.42 -1.13
C MET A 56 8.73 1.37 -1.36
N LEU A 57 9.20 0.58 -2.32
CA LEU A 57 10.63 0.46 -2.66
C LEU A 57 11.20 1.71 -3.36
N LYS A 58 10.39 2.41 -4.17
CA LYS A 58 10.79 3.70 -4.74
C LYS A 58 10.90 4.76 -3.64
N TYR A 59 10.05 4.68 -2.62
CA TYR A 59 10.03 5.66 -1.55
C TYR A 59 11.11 5.47 -0.47
N ILE A 60 11.61 4.26 -0.20
CA ILE A 60 12.70 4.03 0.80
C ILE A 60 14.04 4.66 0.40
N GLN A 61 14.33 4.75 -0.90
CA GLN A 61 15.64 5.20 -1.39
C GLN A 61 16.02 6.60 -0.87
N TYR A 62 15.03 7.48 -0.70
CA TYR A 62 15.25 8.85 -0.24
C TYR A 62 15.59 8.94 1.26
N PRO A 63 14.78 8.38 2.20
CA PRO A 63 15.18 8.24 3.59
C PRO A 63 16.57 7.64 3.77
N LEU A 64 16.91 6.56 3.06
CA LEU A 64 18.24 5.94 3.16
C LEU A 64 19.35 6.90 2.77
N LYS A 65 19.23 7.56 1.61
CA LYS A 65 20.19 8.57 1.15
C LYS A 65 20.38 9.70 2.17
N LYS A 66 19.30 10.12 2.84
CA LYS A 66 19.34 11.16 3.88
C LYS A 66 20.07 10.70 5.15
N ILE A 67 19.86 9.46 5.58
CA ILE A 67 20.61 8.90 6.71
C ILE A 67 22.09 8.67 6.34
N GLU A 68 22.39 8.31 5.10
CA GLU A 68 23.77 8.24 4.60
C GLU A 68 24.46 9.62 4.61
N GLN A 69 23.74 10.69 4.27
CA GLN A 69 24.24 12.06 4.39
C GLN A 69 24.48 12.45 5.85
N MET A 70 23.56 12.09 6.76
CA MET A 70 23.72 12.33 8.19
C MET A 70 24.96 11.60 8.76
N ARG A 71 25.35 10.45 8.18
CA ARG A 71 26.56 9.71 8.59
C ARG A 71 27.85 10.53 8.43
N ASP A 72 27.85 11.56 7.59
CA ASP A 72 29.01 12.44 7.41
C ASP A 72 29.31 13.24 8.69
N GLU A 73 30.41 12.88 9.36
CA GLU A 73 30.86 13.49 10.61
C GLU A 73 31.41 14.91 10.42
N SER A 74 31.67 15.34 9.18
CA SER A 74 32.07 16.72 8.88
C SER A 74 30.94 17.74 9.08
N GLN A 75 29.69 17.28 9.18
CA GLN A 75 28.54 18.12 9.47
C GLN A 75 28.57 18.61 10.93
N PRO A 76 28.31 19.92 11.18
CA PRO A 76 28.31 20.50 12.52
C PRO A 76 27.49 19.67 13.50
N HIS A 77 28.03 19.43 14.69
CA HIS A 77 27.32 18.67 15.70
C HIS A 77 26.11 19.47 16.22
N GLU A 78 24.90 19.09 15.83
CA GLU A 78 23.70 19.58 16.51
C GLU A 78 23.66 18.97 17.93
N ILE A 79 23.23 19.77 18.92
CA ILE A 79 23.02 19.35 20.34
C ILE A 79 21.74 18.49 20.48
N THR A 80 21.01 18.29 19.39
CA THR A 80 19.78 17.50 19.32
C THR A 80 20.10 15.99 19.39
N PRO A 81 19.27 15.14 20.01
CA PRO A 81 19.47 13.70 19.99
C PRO A 81 19.51 13.12 18.56
N LEU A 82 20.33 12.08 18.33
CA LEU A 82 20.56 11.52 16.97
C LEU A 82 19.27 11.07 16.28
N PHE A 83 18.33 10.48 17.00
CA PHE A 83 17.04 10.10 16.40
C PHE A 83 16.21 11.30 15.93
N VAL A 84 16.28 12.44 16.63
CA VAL A 84 15.58 13.67 16.23
C VAL A 84 16.21 14.23 14.96
N GLN A 85 17.54 14.21 14.87
CA GLN A 85 18.27 14.61 13.67
C GLN A 85 17.90 13.72 12.48
N ALA A 86 17.85 12.41 12.68
CA ALA A 86 17.45 11.46 11.65
C ALA A 86 16.02 11.69 11.15
N LEU A 87 15.06 11.90 12.07
CA LEU A 87 13.68 12.20 11.69
C LEU A 87 13.56 13.54 10.95
N LYS A 88 14.31 14.56 11.36
CA LYS A 88 14.40 15.85 10.65
C LYS A 88 14.95 15.65 9.23
N HIS A 89 16.03 14.89 9.05
CA HIS A 89 16.58 14.61 7.73
C HIS A 89 15.62 13.83 6.83
N ILE A 90 14.87 12.87 7.38
CA ILE A 90 13.82 12.15 6.66
C ILE A 90 12.67 13.10 6.27
N ALA A 91 12.34 14.08 7.13
CA ALA A 91 11.27 15.05 6.94
C ALA A 91 11.50 16.05 5.81
N GLU A 92 12.76 16.36 5.49
CA GLU A 92 13.14 17.34 4.45
C GLU A 92 12.80 16.91 3.01
N THR A 93 12.13 15.78 2.81
CA THR A 93 11.87 15.22 1.48
C THR A 93 10.58 15.74 0.85
N ARG A 94 10.59 15.94 -0.48
CA ARG A 94 9.46 16.42 -1.31
C ARG A 94 8.21 15.50 -1.25
N TYR A 95 8.34 14.30 -0.70
CA TYR A 95 7.30 13.26 -0.57
C TYR A 95 6.64 13.16 0.83
N ASN A 96 6.76 14.22 1.65
CA ASN A 96 5.93 14.55 2.83
C ASN A 96 6.05 13.67 4.10
N ALA A 97 5.64 14.29 5.21
CA ALA A 97 5.67 13.84 6.62
C ALA A 97 5.12 12.43 6.94
N LYS A 98 4.41 11.79 6.01
CA LYS A 98 3.87 10.44 6.18
C LYS A 98 4.97 9.39 6.42
N TRP A 99 6.16 9.58 5.83
CA TRP A 99 7.31 8.69 6.03
C TRP A 99 7.98 8.82 7.38
N ILE A 100 8.00 10.03 7.94
CA ILE A 100 8.49 10.26 9.31
C ILE A 100 7.72 9.32 10.22
N PHE A 101 6.40 9.30 10.10
CA PHE A 101 5.53 8.45 10.92
C PHE A 101 5.72 6.94 10.66
N PHE A 102 6.00 6.52 9.42
CA PHE A 102 6.30 5.12 9.12
C PHE A 102 7.67 4.66 9.65
N LEU A 103 8.63 5.59 9.80
CA LEU A 103 10.00 5.28 10.25
C LEU A 103 10.29 5.72 11.69
N THR A 104 9.36 6.42 12.34
CA THR A 104 9.53 6.91 13.71
C THR A 104 9.75 5.77 14.69
N ASP A 105 9.01 4.67 14.56
CA ASP A 105 9.16 3.49 15.41
C ASP A 105 10.51 2.79 15.18
N VAL A 106 11.09 2.89 13.98
CA VAL A 106 12.41 2.35 13.66
C VAL A 106 13.48 3.23 14.32
N ALA A 107 13.45 4.54 14.06
CA ALA A 107 14.43 5.49 14.59
C ALA A 107 14.41 5.55 16.12
N ALA A 108 13.23 5.48 16.75
CA ALA A 108 13.08 5.54 18.20
C ALA A 108 13.58 4.29 18.95
N LYS A 109 13.78 3.16 18.25
CA LYS A 109 14.29 1.91 18.83
C LYS A 109 15.82 1.78 18.77
N ILE A 110 16.50 2.66 18.04
CA ILE A 110 17.95 2.62 17.94
C ILE A 110 18.56 3.26 19.19
N ASP A 111 19.52 2.54 19.78
CA ASP A 111 20.31 3.04 20.89
C ASP A 111 21.03 4.34 20.51
N GLN A 112 20.92 5.34 21.38
CA GLN A 112 21.46 6.68 21.14
C GLN A 112 22.81 6.89 21.80
N ASP A 113 23.20 6.00 22.71
CA ASP A 113 24.50 6.02 23.40
C ASP A 113 25.59 5.39 22.51
N CYS A 114 25.68 5.84 21.26
CA CYS A 114 26.66 5.38 20.30
C CYS A 114 27.15 6.52 19.39
N SER A 115 28.21 6.25 18.62
CA SER A 115 28.70 7.22 17.63
C SER A 115 27.64 7.51 16.56
N ARG A 116 27.71 8.69 15.93
CA ARG A 116 26.83 9.05 14.80
C ARG A 116 26.89 8.00 13.69
N THR A 117 28.09 7.53 13.35
CA THR A 117 28.29 6.50 12.32
C THR A 117 27.62 5.18 12.70
N GLU A 118 27.77 4.73 13.94
CA GLU A 118 27.13 3.51 14.43
C GLU A 118 25.61 3.63 14.45
N PHE A 119 25.08 4.76 14.92
CA PHE A 119 23.66 5.08 14.89
C PHE A 119 23.09 4.99 13.47
N CYS A 120 23.72 5.66 12.49
CA CYS A 120 23.29 5.64 11.10
C CYS A 120 23.32 4.23 10.50
N ASN A 121 24.36 3.44 10.78
CA ASN A 121 24.45 2.06 10.30
C ASN A 121 23.35 1.16 10.88
N LYS A 122 23.07 1.28 12.19
CA LYS A 122 21.96 0.56 12.84
C LYS A 122 20.62 0.98 12.26
N LEU A 123 20.42 2.28 12.02
CA LEU A 123 19.19 2.81 11.45
C LEU A 123 18.97 2.33 10.01
N ILE A 124 19.99 2.39 9.14
CA ILE A 124 19.93 1.89 7.77
C ILE A 124 19.55 0.41 7.76
N LYS A 125 20.20 -0.40 8.60
CA LYS A 125 19.89 -1.83 8.73
C LYS A 125 18.43 -2.05 9.15
N ALA A 126 17.97 -1.36 10.20
CA ALA A 126 16.61 -1.51 10.71
C ALA A 126 15.55 -1.02 9.72
N MET A 127 15.85 0.04 8.96
CA MET A 127 15.01 0.48 7.85
C MET A 127 14.90 -0.62 6.80
N ASN A 128 16.01 -1.12 6.26
CA ASN A 128 16.03 -2.20 5.27
C ASN A 128 15.24 -3.43 5.75
N GLU A 129 15.45 -3.86 7.00
CA GLU A 129 14.69 -4.98 7.58
C GLU A 129 13.17 -4.73 7.61
N LYS A 130 12.72 -3.51 7.92
CA LYS A 130 11.29 -3.17 7.90
C LYS A 130 10.71 -3.26 6.48
N PHE A 131 11.44 -2.81 5.46
CA PHE A 131 10.98 -2.88 4.07
C PHE A 131 11.09 -4.28 3.48
N ASP A 132 12.10 -5.07 3.86
CA ASP A 132 12.18 -6.49 3.50
C ASP A 132 10.98 -7.26 4.07
N ASN A 133 10.60 -6.96 5.32
CA ASN A 133 9.40 -7.54 5.92
C ASN A 133 8.13 -7.11 5.18
N TYR A 134 8.02 -5.83 4.80
CA TYR A 134 6.91 -5.35 3.98
C TYR A 134 6.82 -6.12 2.65
N ARG A 135 7.93 -6.27 1.94
CA ARG A 135 8.01 -7.00 0.67
C ARG A 135 7.61 -8.47 0.84
N ARG A 136 8.14 -9.14 1.88
CA ARG A 136 7.79 -10.53 2.20
C ARG A 136 6.29 -10.68 2.48
N MET A 137 5.70 -9.75 3.21
CA MET A 137 4.25 -9.77 3.49
C MET A 137 3.38 -9.58 2.25
N LEU A 138 3.92 -9.01 1.17
CA LEU A 138 3.25 -8.87 -0.13
C LEU A 138 3.68 -9.91 -1.16
N THR A 139 4.60 -10.81 -0.84
CA THR A 139 5.04 -11.84 -1.79
C THR A 139 4.08 -13.03 -1.75
N PRO A 140 3.35 -13.33 -2.83
CA PRO A 140 2.46 -14.49 -2.87
C PRO A 140 3.27 -15.79 -2.89
N GLU A 141 2.75 -16.83 -2.22
CA GLU A 141 3.27 -18.20 -2.31
C GLU A 141 2.22 -19.04 -3.01
N GLU A 142 2.60 -19.74 -4.09
CA GLU A 142 1.69 -20.59 -4.89
C GLU A 142 0.41 -19.86 -5.35
N GLY A 143 0.53 -18.57 -5.71
CA GLY A 143 -0.60 -17.74 -6.15
C GLY A 143 -1.51 -17.26 -5.02
N ILE A 144 -1.09 -17.42 -3.76
CA ILE A 144 -1.86 -16.99 -2.58
C ILE A 144 -1.04 -15.97 -1.79
N LEU A 145 -1.59 -14.76 -1.67
CA LEU A 145 -1.07 -13.75 -0.77
C LEU A 145 -1.70 -13.92 0.61
N THR A 146 -0.89 -14.29 1.61
CA THR A 146 -1.35 -14.51 2.98
C THR A 146 -0.92 -13.35 3.88
N ILE A 147 -1.88 -12.51 4.26
CA ILE A 147 -1.64 -11.41 5.19
C ILE A 147 -1.84 -11.92 6.63
N ASP A 148 -0.74 -12.15 7.33
CA ASP A 148 -0.72 -12.46 8.76
C ASP A 148 -0.85 -11.17 9.58
N ILE A 149 -2.03 -10.98 10.18
CA ILE A 149 -2.38 -9.76 10.92
C ILE A 149 -1.49 -9.57 12.15
N SER A 150 -0.92 -10.65 12.69
CA SER A 150 0.01 -10.54 13.83
C SER A 150 1.37 -9.92 13.46
N LYS A 151 1.68 -9.84 12.15
CA LYS A 151 2.94 -9.33 11.61
C LYS A 151 2.82 -7.94 10.99
N ILE A 152 1.63 -7.35 11.02
CA ILE A 152 1.37 -6.01 10.49
C ILE A 152 2.40 -5.02 11.02
N LEU A 153 2.90 -4.21 10.10
CA LEU A 153 3.92 -3.22 10.42
C LEU A 153 3.26 -2.01 11.11
N PRO A 154 3.77 -1.62 12.29
CA PRO A 154 3.25 -0.45 12.99
C PRO A 154 3.61 0.84 12.26
N TYR A 155 2.67 1.78 12.26
CA TYR A 155 2.85 3.19 11.91
C TYR A 155 2.77 4.05 13.18
N TRP A 156 3.40 5.23 13.20
CA TRP A 156 3.27 6.13 14.35
C TRP A 156 1.80 6.46 14.62
N GLY A 157 1.38 6.30 15.88
CA GLY A 157 -0.03 6.40 16.27
C GLY A 157 -0.80 5.08 16.25
N TYR A 158 -0.16 3.93 15.95
CA TYR A 158 -0.80 2.61 16.05
C TYR A 158 -1.42 2.33 17.44
N HIS A 159 -0.86 2.91 18.50
CA HIS A 159 -1.39 2.81 19.86
C HIS A 159 -2.77 3.45 20.06
N LYS A 160 -3.21 4.34 19.14
CA LYS A 160 -4.53 4.98 19.17
C LYS A 160 -5.59 4.17 18.42
N ILE A 161 -5.19 3.03 17.85
CA ILE A 161 -6.05 2.19 17.04
C ILE A 161 -6.67 1.14 17.95
N ASP A 162 -7.97 0.89 17.77
CA ASP A 162 -8.61 -0.27 18.40
C ASP A 162 -8.02 -1.55 17.81
N GLY A 163 -6.96 -2.03 18.44
CA GLY A 163 -6.21 -3.22 18.03
C GLY A 163 -6.85 -4.52 18.49
N SER A 164 -8.13 -4.55 18.87
CA SER A 164 -8.83 -5.79 19.19
C SER A 164 -8.74 -6.82 18.05
N PHE A 165 -8.71 -6.36 16.79
CA PHE A 165 -8.47 -7.21 15.63
C PHE A 165 -7.05 -7.79 15.56
N LEU A 166 -6.03 -7.06 16.03
CA LEU A 166 -4.62 -7.52 16.07
C LEU A 166 -4.39 -8.61 17.12
N LYS A 167 -5.22 -8.65 18.16
CA LYS A 167 -5.13 -9.66 19.24
C LYS A 167 -5.65 -11.02 18.83
N GLU A 168 -6.35 -11.11 17.70
CA GLU A 168 -6.88 -12.36 17.18
C GLU A 168 -5.92 -12.93 16.14
N LYS A 169 -5.35 -14.12 16.42
CA LYS A 169 -4.52 -14.85 15.46
C LYS A 169 -5.36 -15.28 14.26
N LYS A 170 -5.23 -14.56 13.16
CA LYS A 170 -6.05 -14.75 11.97
C LYS A 170 -5.31 -14.18 10.77
N SER A 171 -5.46 -14.85 9.63
CA SER A 171 -4.89 -14.45 8.35
C SER A 171 -6.00 -14.04 7.38
N VAL A 172 -5.64 -13.20 6.42
CA VAL A 172 -6.45 -12.95 5.22
C VAL A 172 -5.72 -13.58 4.05
N ASN A 173 -6.38 -14.52 3.38
CA ASN A 173 -5.85 -15.15 2.18
C ASN A 173 -6.47 -14.45 0.96
N ILE A 174 -5.63 -14.02 0.03
CA ILE A 174 -6.02 -13.32 -1.18
C ILE A 174 -5.49 -14.14 -2.37
N LEU A 175 -6.38 -14.56 -3.26
CA LEU A 175 -6.00 -15.25 -4.49
C LEU A 175 -5.42 -14.24 -5.48
N VAL A 176 -4.19 -14.46 -5.90
CA VAL A 176 -3.47 -13.59 -6.83
C VAL A 176 -3.58 -14.19 -8.23
N ASN A 177 -4.21 -13.45 -9.14
CA ASN A 177 -4.28 -13.83 -10.54
C ASN A 177 -3.14 -13.16 -11.30
N GLU A 178 -2.38 -13.95 -12.06
CA GLU A 178 -1.33 -13.42 -12.92
C GLU A 178 -1.94 -12.50 -13.98
N THR A 179 -1.35 -11.32 -14.13
CA THR A 179 -1.64 -10.37 -15.19
C THR A 179 -0.42 -10.18 -16.08
N LEU A 180 -0.56 -9.35 -17.11
CA LEU A 180 0.57 -8.94 -17.93
C LEU A 180 1.64 -8.25 -17.06
N SER A 181 2.89 -8.37 -17.50
CA SER A 181 3.99 -7.60 -16.93
C SER A 181 3.82 -6.10 -17.16
N GLN A 182 4.56 -5.26 -16.43
CA GLN A 182 4.50 -3.80 -16.61
C GLN A 182 4.89 -3.37 -18.04
N GLU A 183 5.88 -4.02 -18.66
CA GLU A 183 6.29 -3.74 -20.04
C GLU A 183 5.15 -4.06 -21.02
N GLU A 184 4.50 -5.21 -20.86
CA GLU A 184 3.34 -5.59 -21.67
C GLU A 184 2.11 -4.70 -21.42
N TYR A 185 1.94 -4.19 -20.20
CA TYR A 185 0.93 -3.18 -19.87
C TYR A 185 1.17 -1.88 -20.67
N GLU A 186 2.40 -1.36 -20.64
CA GLU A 186 2.78 -0.14 -21.36
C GLU A 186 2.63 -0.32 -22.89
N GLU A 187 2.97 -1.49 -23.43
CA GLU A 187 2.85 -1.75 -24.87
C GLU A 187 1.41 -1.96 -25.35
N GLN A 188 0.56 -2.66 -24.58
CA GLN A 188 -0.75 -3.10 -25.06
C GLN A 188 -1.90 -2.31 -24.45
N TYR A 189 -1.86 -2.11 -23.13
CA TYR A 189 -2.95 -1.49 -22.39
C TYR A 189 -2.85 0.03 -22.38
N GLU A 190 -1.66 0.64 -22.39
CA GLU A 190 -1.56 2.10 -22.44
C GLU A 190 -2.16 2.65 -23.75
N ILE A 191 -1.83 2.04 -24.89
CA ILE A 191 -2.39 2.40 -26.20
C ILE A 191 -3.92 2.24 -26.21
N TRP A 192 -4.42 1.17 -25.59
CA TRP A 192 -5.85 0.92 -25.46
C TRP A 192 -6.53 1.98 -24.58
N ILE A 193 -5.97 2.28 -23.40
CA ILE A 193 -6.48 3.32 -22.49
C ILE A 193 -6.46 4.68 -23.19
N ASP A 194 -5.40 5.02 -23.91
CA ASP A 194 -5.28 6.28 -24.64
C ASP A 194 -6.33 6.39 -25.75
N SER A 195 -6.62 5.29 -26.43
CA SER A 195 -7.70 5.24 -27.44
C SER A 195 -9.08 5.53 -26.84
N PHE A 196 -9.37 5.07 -25.62
CA PHE A 196 -10.63 5.34 -24.93
C PHE A 196 -10.68 6.71 -24.23
N THR A 197 -9.54 7.20 -23.75
CA THR A 197 -9.45 8.41 -22.93
C THR A 197 -9.19 9.68 -23.75
N SER A 198 -8.64 9.55 -24.96
CA SER A 198 -8.60 10.64 -25.95
C SER A 198 -9.99 11.22 -26.22
N ALA A 199 -11.04 10.38 -26.17
CA ALA A 199 -12.43 10.81 -26.27
C ALA A 199 -12.94 11.57 -25.02
N LEU A 200 -12.30 11.38 -23.86
CA LEU A 200 -12.66 12.04 -22.59
C LEU A 200 -12.08 13.45 -22.48
N LYS A 201 -11.19 13.89 -23.38
CA LYS A 201 -10.52 15.21 -23.38
C LYS A 201 -9.88 15.57 -22.02
N LYS A 202 -9.34 14.57 -21.33
CA LYS A 202 -8.62 14.73 -20.06
C LYS A 202 -7.18 14.29 -20.24
N ASP A 203 -6.23 15.13 -19.84
CA ASP A 203 -4.84 14.72 -19.67
C ASP A 203 -4.77 13.84 -18.41
N LEU A 204 -4.75 12.52 -18.62
CA LEU A 204 -4.61 11.57 -17.54
C LEU A 204 -3.14 11.38 -17.18
N THR A 205 -2.86 11.37 -15.88
CA THR A 205 -1.53 11.02 -15.38
C THR A 205 -1.27 9.52 -15.57
N LEU A 206 0.01 9.10 -15.59
CA LEU A 206 0.38 7.68 -15.63
C LEU A 206 -0.31 6.87 -14.51
N ASN A 207 -0.40 7.44 -13.30
CA ASN A 207 -1.08 6.81 -12.18
C ASN A 207 -2.58 6.64 -12.43
N SER A 208 -3.24 7.63 -13.02
CA SER A 208 -4.66 7.53 -13.37
C SER A 208 -4.91 6.44 -14.41
N LYS A 209 -4.03 6.32 -15.43
CA LYS A 209 -4.12 5.23 -16.41
C LYS A 209 -3.94 3.86 -15.74
N ARG A 210 -2.97 3.74 -14.83
CA ARG A 210 -2.71 2.50 -14.10
C ARG A 210 -3.88 2.11 -13.17
N ASP A 211 -4.45 3.07 -12.44
CA ASP A 211 -5.68 2.85 -11.64
C ASP A 211 -6.84 2.31 -12.50
N MET A 212 -7.01 2.84 -13.71
CA MET A 212 -8.02 2.37 -14.67
C MET A 212 -7.75 0.93 -15.12
N TYR A 213 -6.48 0.55 -15.28
CA TYR A 213 -6.08 -0.80 -15.62
C TYR A 213 -6.38 -1.79 -14.51
N HIS A 214 -6.00 -1.50 -13.25
CA HIS A 214 -6.33 -2.37 -12.11
C HIS A 214 -7.83 -2.61 -12.03
N TYR A 215 -8.62 -1.55 -12.16
CA TYR A 215 -10.07 -1.68 -12.17
C TYR A 215 -10.56 -2.59 -13.30
N HIS A 216 -10.01 -2.44 -14.51
CA HIS A 216 -10.36 -3.27 -15.65
C HIS A 216 -10.08 -4.75 -15.38
N VAL A 217 -8.85 -5.10 -14.96
CA VAL A 217 -8.47 -6.50 -14.73
C VAL A 217 -9.23 -7.12 -13.56
N LEU A 218 -9.41 -6.39 -12.46
CA LEU A 218 -10.22 -6.86 -11.32
C LEU A 218 -11.69 -7.07 -11.69
N HIS A 219 -12.21 -6.25 -12.61
CA HIS A 219 -13.56 -6.41 -13.12
C HIS A 219 -13.71 -7.69 -13.98
N LEU A 220 -12.67 -8.07 -14.75
CA LEU A 220 -12.67 -9.32 -15.53
C LEU A 220 -12.68 -10.58 -14.65
N LEU A 221 -12.22 -10.50 -13.40
CA LEU A 221 -12.26 -11.61 -12.43
C LEU A 221 -13.66 -11.93 -11.88
N ASN A 222 -14.70 -11.22 -12.36
CA ASN A 222 -16.10 -11.39 -11.94
C ASN A 222 -16.29 -11.26 -10.41
N CYS A 223 -15.61 -10.29 -9.80
CA CYS A 223 -15.84 -9.93 -8.41
C CYS A 223 -17.24 -9.33 -8.22
N ASP A 224 -17.92 -9.63 -7.11
CA ASP A 224 -19.18 -8.97 -6.74
C ASP A 224 -18.93 -7.51 -6.33
N GLU A 225 -17.76 -7.25 -5.71
CA GLU A 225 -17.31 -5.93 -5.30
C GLU A 225 -15.81 -5.74 -5.56
N ILE A 226 -15.40 -4.51 -5.87
CA ILE A 226 -13.99 -4.09 -5.88
C ILE A 226 -13.80 -3.04 -4.78
N TRP A 227 -12.77 -3.22 -3.98
CA TRP A 227 -12.44 -2.39 -2.82
C TRP A 227 -11.19 -1.56 -3.08
N VAL A 228 -11.32 -0.25 -2.91
CA VAL A 228 -10.27 0.73 -3.24
C VAL A 228 -10.07 1.71 -2.10
N GLY A 229 -8.81 1.93 -1.69
CA GLY A 229 -8.43 2.83 -0.59
C GLY A 229 -8.30 4.30 -1.00
N ASN A 230 -8.33 4.60 -2.30
CA ASN A 230 -8.34 5.96 -2.84
C ASN A 230 -9.78 6.49 -3.01
N GLU A 231 -10.16 7.51 -2.25
CA GLU A 231 -11.49 8.15 -2.32
C GLU A 231 -11.82 8.75 -3.70
N ASN A 232 -10.79 9.18 -4.43
CA ASN A 232 -10.92 9.80 -5.75
C ASN A 232 -10.87 8.77 -6.90
N PHE A 233 -10.79 7.47 -6.60
CA PHE A 233 -10.68 6.43 -7.63
C PHE A 233 -11.87 6.35 -8.58
N HIS A 234 -13.03 6.90 -8.20
CA HIS A 234 -14.20 6.99 -9.07
C HIS A 234 -13.93 7.80 -10.36
N GLU A 235 -12.94 8.69 -10.34
CA GLU A 235 -12.50 9.44 -11.54
C GLU A 235 -11.60 8.59 -12.46
N HIS A 236 -11.12 7.45 -11.97
CA HIS A 236 -10.20 6.51 -12.64
C HIS A 236 -10.90 5.19 -12.98
N LEU A 237 -12.23 5.19 -13.14
CA LEU A 237 -12.94 4.01 -13.63
C LEU A 237 -12.69 3.81 -15.11
N CYS A 238 -12.39 2.58 -15.50
CA CYS A 238 -12.24 2.20 -16.91
C CYS A 238 -13.55 2.47 -17.68
N PRO A 239 -13.52 3.27 -18.76
CA PRO A 239 -14.71 3.67 -19.51
C PRO A 239 -15.15 2.63 -20.55
N CYS A 240 -14.45 1.50 -20.68
CA CYS A 240 -14.75 0.51 -21.72
C CYS A 240 -16.15 -0.08 -21.52
N PRO A 241 -16.85 -0.52 -22.60
CA PRO A 241 -18.21 -1.02 -22.51
C PRO A 241 -18.39 -2.15 -21.48
N SER A 242 -17.38 -3.00 -21.31
CA SER A 242 -17.39 -4.11 -20.35
C SER A 242 -17.36 -3.66 -18.89
N CYS A 243 -16.81 -2.49 -18.61
CA CYS A 243 -16.64 -1.94 -17.26
C CYS A 243 -17.67 -0.85 -16.92
N LYS A 244 -18.48 -0.44 -17.90
CA LYS A 244 -19.58 0.53 -17.72
C LYS A 244 -20.68 -0.10 -16.86
N GLY A 245 -21.10 0.62 -15.83
CA GLY A 245 -22.27 0.25 -15.02
C GLY A 245 -21.97 -0.15 -13.58
N SER A 246 -20.85 0.28 -12.98
CA SER A 246 -20.66 0.09 -11.54
C SER A 246 -21.36 1.17 -10.72
N SER A 247 -22.02 0.76 -9.63
CA SER A 247 -22.56 1.69 -8.64
C SER A 247 -21.55 1.89 -7.51
N ASN A 248 -21.29 3.16 -7.18
CA ASN A 248 -20.32 3.54 -6.15
C ASN A 248 -21.01 3.61 -4.78
N LEU A 249 -20.59 2.77 -3.83
CA LEU A 249 -20.91 2.95 -2.42
C LEU A 249 -19.64 3.44 -1.70
N VAL A 250 -19.69 4.67 -1.20
CA VAL A 250 -18.55 5.32 -0.54
C VAL A 250 -18.62 5.08 0.97
N GLY A 251 -17.59 4.43 1.53
CA GLY A 251 -17.19 4.60 2.92
C GLY A 251 -16.09 5.67 3.01
N ARG A 252 -15.89 6.29 4.18
CA ARG A 252 -14.92 7.41 4.35
C ARG A 252 -13.50 7.10 3.84
N ASP A 253 -13.05 5.84 3.90
CA ASP A 253 -11.69 5.45 3.54
C ASP A 253 -11.65 4.19 2.63
N LEU A 254 -12.81 3.69 2.18
CA LEU A 254 -12.92 2.53 1.29
C LEU A 254 -14.06 2.74 0.30
N VAL A 255 -13.72 2.84 -0.98
CA VAL A 255 -14.70 2.90 -2.08
C VAL A 255 -15.06 1.48 -2.48
N ARG A 256 -16.37 1.18 -2.52
CA ARG A 256 -16.91 -0.11 -2.98
C ARG A 256 -17.56 0.07 -4.33
N LEU A 257 -17.02 -0.61 -5.32
CA LEU A 257 -17.55 -0.61 -6.68
C LEU A 257 -18.32 -1.91 -6.88
N LYS A 258 -19.64 -1.82 -7.01
CA LYS A 258 -20.51 -2.97 -7.26
C LYS A 258 -20.84 -3.06 -8.74
N LYS A 259 -20.71 -4.25 -9.30
CA LYS A 259 -21.24 -4.57 -10.63
C LYS A 259 -22.77 -4.46 -10.58
N CYS A 260 -23.37 -3.66 -11.45
CA CYS A 260 -24.83 -3.62 -11.60
C CYS A 260 -25.34 -4.79 -12.45
#